data_AF-A0A8H4V594-F1
#
_entry.id   AF-A0A8H4V594-F1
#
_cell.length_a   1.000
_cell.length_b   1.000
_cell.length_c   1.000
_cell.angle_alpha   90.00
_cell.angle_beta   90.00
_cell.angle_gamma   90.00
#
_symmetry.space_group_name_H-M   'P 1'
#
loop_
_entity.id
_entity.type
_entity.pdbx_description
1 polymer ?
#
loop_
_entity_poly.entity_id
_entity_poly.type
_entity_poly.pdbx_seq_one_letter_code
_entity_poly.pdbx_strand_id
1 'polypeptide(L)'
;MSYDIAKNKGSQKGGGWNFLCTEYMPERRKGIEPWFVALARYANPKQPGGKESYLFTGDDLGTLETQSYAYPDDVYHSWELEEIWPMCNYRNTDDQGRHHTAGGVTSILPLPISHLVKQAPIILTGSYDEYIRVYHATIKGSVLAEKRLGGGVWRLQIINVEVIPLRATATKEPLSEERYLILAS
;
A
#
# COMPACT_ATOMS: atom_id res chain seq x y z
N MET A 1 -20.19 5.31 8.42
CA MET A 1 -18.78 4.87 8.56
C MET A 1 -17.99 6.10 8.97
N SER A 2 -17.39 6.08 10.16
CA SER A 2 -16.55 7.17 10.66
C SER A 2 -15.17 6.97 10.04
N TYR A 3 -14.59 8.01 9.45
CA TYR A 3 -13.23 7.99 8.94
C TYR A 3 -12.37 8.98 9.72
N ASP A 4 -11.09 8.68 9.85
CA ASP A 4 -10.14 9.52 10.58
C ASP A 4 -9.74 10.73 9.72
N ILE A 5 -10.17 11.93 10.15
CA ILE A 5 -9.87 13.19 9.46
C ILE A 5 -8.93 14.01 10.33
N ALA A 6 -7.79 14.43 9.78
CA ALA A 6 -6.93 15.45 10.36
C ALA A 6 -7.48 16.85 9.99
N LYS A 7 -7.75 17.68 11.00
CA LYS A 7 -8.14 19.09 10.78
C LYS A 7 -6.89 19.97 10.63
N ASN A 8 -6.81 20.69 9.51
CA ASN A 8 -5.96 21.87 9.41
C ASN A 8 -6.84 23.10 9.71
N LYS A 9 -6.79 23.63 10.94
CA LYS A 9 -7.20 25.02 11.12
C LYS A 9 -6.04 25.89 10.68
N GLY A 10 -6.09 26.32 9.42
CA GLY A 10 -5.24 27.36 8.89
C GLY A 10 -5.40 28.64 9.70
N SER A 11 -4.65 28.75 10.79
CA SER A 11 -4.40 30.03 11.46
C SER A 11 -3.04 30.50 10.97
N GLN A 12 -2.98 31.72 10.45
CA GLN A 12 -1.75 32.45 10.09
C GLN A 12 -0.76 32.61 11.28
N LYS A 13 -1.00 31.96 12.42
CA LYS A 13 -0.20 31.98 13.64
C LYS A 13 -0.05 30.59 14.28
N GLY A 14 0.33 29.57 13.49
CA GLY A 14 0.82 28.29 14.02
C GLY A 14 -0.15 27.51 14.91
N GLY A 15 -1.34 27.18 14.38
CA GLY A 15 -2.32 26.36 15.08
C GLY A 15 -1.92 24.88 15.11
N GLY A 16 -1.93 24.28 16.30
CA GLY A 16 -1.61 22.86 16.50
C GLY A 16 -2.62 21.90 15.86
N TRP A 17 -2.13 20.72 15.46
CA TRP A 17 -2.91 19.62 14.90
C TRP A 17 -3.93 19.11 15.93
N ASN A 18 -5.21 19.14 15.58
CA ASN A 18 -6.26 18.49 16.38
C ASN A 18 -6.89 17.37 15.53
N PHE A 19 -6.67 16.13 15.93
CA PHE A 19 -7.32 14.96 15.34
C PHE A 19 -8.79 14.92 15.81
N LEU A 20 -9.73 14.69 14.88
CA LEU A 20 -11.16 14.80 15.15
C LEU A 20 -11.85 13.53 15.65
N CYS A 21 -11.18 12.38 15.65
CA CYS A 21 -11.83 11.11 15.95
C CYS A 21 -11.01 10.30 16.94
N THR A 22 -11.71 9.77 17.94
CA THR A 22 -11.28 8.67 18.79
C THR A 22 -11.40 7.37 18.01
N GLU A 23 -10.26 6.92 17.49
CA GLU A 23 -9.88 5.52 17.25
C GLU A 23 -11.06 4.53 17.11
N TYR A 24 -11.62 4.36 15.90
CA TYR A 24 -12.43 3.17 15.62
C TYR A 24 -11.50 2.00 15.34
N MET A 25 -10.95 1.40 16.40
CA MET A 25 -10.37 0.07 16.31
C MET A 25 -11.51 -0.96 16.41
N PRO A 26 -11.84 -1.69 15.32
CA PRO A 26 -12.79 -2.79 15.43
C PRO A 26 -12.28 -3.79 16.47
N GLU A 27 -13.17 -4.39 17.26
CA GLU A 27 -12.81 -5.30 18.37
C GLU A 27 -11.79 -6.37 17.96
N ARG A 28 -11.87 -6.87 16.73
CA ARG A 28 -10.93 -7.87 16.16
C ARG A 28 -9.48 -7.39 16.08
N ARG A 29 -9.24 -6.08 16.20
CA ARG A 29 -7.92 -5.44 16.12
C ARG A 29 -7.44 -4.86 17.44
N LYS A 30 -8.21 -5.02 18.52
CA LYS A 30 -7.74 -4.63 19.84
C LYS A 30 -6.59 -5.54 20.27
N GLY A 31 -5.49 -4.92 20.69
CA GLY A 31 -4.29 -5.64 21.12
C GLY A 31 -3.46 -6.24 19.99
N ILE A 32 -3.77 -5.90 18.73
CA ILE A 32 -2.93 -6.21 17.58
C ILE A 32 -1.90 -5.09 17.41
N GLU A 33 -0.63 -5.45 17.25
CA GLU A 33 0.45 -4.48 17.10
C GLU A 33 0.84 -4.35 15.62
N PRO A 34 0.64 -3.17 14.99
CA PRO A 34 1.21 -2.93 13.67
C PRO A 34 2.73 -2.82 13.79
N TRP A 35 3.45 -3.64 13.02
CA TRP A 35 4.91 -3.66 13.00
C TRP A 35 5.51 -2.91 11.83
N PHE A 36 4.77 -2.85 10.72
CA PHE A 36 5.27 -2.25 9.51
C PHE A 36 4.22 -1.37 8.85
N VAL A 37 4.68 -0.25 8.28
CA VAL A 37 3.86 0.65 7.48
C VAL A 37 4.61 1.01 6.20
N ALA A 38 3.90 0.99 5.07
CA ALA A 38 4.42 1.41 3.78
C ALA A 38 3.42 2.28 3.04
N LEU A 39 3.93 3.25 2.29
CA LEU A 39 3.13 4.17 1.48
C LEU A 39 3.52 4.03 0.02
N ALA A 40 2.55 4.12 -0.87
CA ALA A 40 2.79 4.13 -2.31
C ALA A 40 1.75 4.93 -3.06
N ARG A 41 2.07 5.33 -4.29
CA ARG A 41 1.13 5.96 -5.20
C ARG A 41 1.27 5.34 -6.58
N TYR A 42 0.16 4.90 -7.15
CA TYR A 42 0.09 4.21 -8.43
C TYR A 42 -0.78 4.99 -9.41
N ALA A 43 -0.52 4.84 -10.71
CA ALA A 43 -1.43 5.30 -11.74
C ALA A 43 -2.70 4.43 -11.73
N ASN A 44 -3.85 5.09 -11.66
CA ASN A 44 -5.16 4.47 -11.80
C ASN A 44 -6.07 5.35 -12.67
N PRO A 45 -6.16 5.10 -13.98
CA PRO A 45 -7.02 5.87 -14.89
C PRO A 45 -8.51 5.82 -14.55
N LYS A 46 -8.94 4.87 -13.71
CA LYS A 46 -10.35 4.75 -13.29
C LYS A 46 -10.72 5.70 -12.15
N GLN A 47 -9.75 6.36 -11.53
CA GLN A 47 -9.97 7.26 -10.42
C GLN A 47 -9.86 8.73 -10.86
N PRO A 48 -10.57 9.64 -10.18
CA PRO A 48 -10.29 11.06 -10.28
C PRO A 48 -8.80 11.33 -10.09
N GLY A 49 -8.21 12.18 -10.94
CA GLY A 49 -6.77 12.49 -10.93
C GLY A 49 -5.83 11.40 -11.43
N GLY A 50 -6.37 10.30 -11.98
CA GLY A 50 -5.58 9.26 -12.66
C GLY A 50 -4.57 8.54 -11.77
N LYS A 51 -4.64 8.72 -10.45
CA LYS A 51 -3.71 8.16 -9.45
C LYS A 51 -4.47 7.73 -8.21
N GLU A 52 -3.93 6.72 -7.52
CA GLU A 52 -4.46 6.22 -6.25
C GLU A 52 -3.29 6.02 -5.27
N SER A 53 -3.44 6.56 -4.06
CA SER A 53 -2.46 6.43 -2.98
C SER A 53 -2.85 5.26 -2.09
N TYR A 54 -1.86 4.56 -1.56
CA TYR A 54 -2.06 3.39 -0.72
C TYR A 54 -1.22 3.50 0.54
N LEU A 55 -1.82 3.10 1.66
CA LEU A 55 -1.18 2.81 2.92
C LEU A 55 -1.32 1.31 3.16
N PHE A 56 -0.20 0.64 3.38
CA PHE A 56 -0.16 -0.77 3.75
C PHE A 56 0.33 -0.87 5.18
N THR A 57 -0.34 -1.69 5.99
CA THR A 57 0.14 -2.05 7.32
C THR A 57 0.25 -3.56 7.45
N GLY A 58 1.26 -3.99 8.18
CA GLY A 58 1.47 -5.39 8.54
C GLY A 58 1.54 -5.51 10.06
N ASP A 59 0.87 -6.50 10.62
CA ASP A 59 0.81 -6.72 12.07
C ASP A 59 1.38 -8.05 12.53
N ASP A 60 1.46 -8.21 13.86
CA ASP A 60 2.01 -9.37 14.58
C ASP A 60 1.23 -10.68 14.37
N LEU A 61 -0.04 -10.57 13.96
CA LEU A 61 -0.88 -11.73 13.59
C LEU A 61 -0.74 -12.13 12.12
N GLY A 62 0.07 -11.41 11.34
CA GLY A 62 0.30 -11.70 9.93
C GLY A 62 -0.74 -11.09 9.01
N THR A 63 -1.59 -10.20 9.53
CA THR A 63 -2.58 -9.51 8.70
C THR A 63 -1.91 -8.39 7.93
N LEU A 64 -2.24 -8.30 6.65
CA LEU A 64 -1.89 -7.17 5.80
C LEU A 64 -3.15 -6.34 5.52
N GLU A 65 -3.17 -5.13 6.05
CA GLU A 65 -4.20 -4.13 5.74
C GLU A 65 -3.74 -3.26 4.56
N THR A 66 -4.70 -2.91 3.71
CA THR A 66 -4.55 -2.00 2.60
C THR A 66 -5.62 -0.93 2.69
N GLN A 67 -5.20 0.31 2.87
CA GLN A 67 -6.06 1.48 2.75
C GLN A 67 -5.71 2.20 1.46
N SER A 68 -6.72 2.60 0.68
CA SER A 68 -6.52 3.35 -0.56
C SER A 68 -7.31 4.65 -0.55
N TYR A 69 -6.71 5.67 -1.17
CA TYR A 69 -7.22 7.04 -1.22
C TYR A 69 -7.06 7.56 -2.65
N ALA A 70 -8.15 7.95 -3.28
CA ALA A 70 -8.12 8.69 -4.53
C ALA A 70 -8.79 10.05 -4.36
N TYR A 71 -8.05 11.10 -4.71
CA TYR A 71 -8.51 12.48 -4.68
C TYR A 71 -8.72 12.97 -6.11
N PRO A 72 -9.73 13.81 -6.38
CA PRO A 72 -9.73 14.60 -7.60
C PRO A 72 -8.40 15.37 -7.69
N ASP A 73 -7.83 15.44 -8.90
CA ASP A 73 -6.53 16.08 -9.12
C ASP A 73 -6.44 17.47 -8.47
N ASP A 74 -5.23 17.85 -8.09
CA ASP A 74 -4.84 19.07 -7.36
C ASP A 74 -5.26 20.41 -8.00
N VAL A 75 -6.01 20.39 -9.11
CA VAL A 75 -6.58 21.58 -9.77
C VAL A 75 -7.44 22.41 -8.79
N TYR A 76 -7.91 21.82 -7.69
CA TYR A 76 -8.72 22.46 -6.66
C TYR A 76 -7.93 22.85 -5.39
N HIS A 77 -6.70 23.37 -5.54
CA HIS A 77 -5.87 23.88 -4.42
C HIS A 77 -6.54 24.92 -3.50
N SER A 78 -7.72 25.45 -3.86
CA SER A 78 -8.48 26.42 -3.07
C SER A 78 -9.40 25.83 -2.02
N TRP A 79 -9.66 24.51 -2.05
CA TRP A 79 -10.63 23.88 -1.15
C TRP A 79 -9.98 23.43 0.15
N GLU A 80 -10.69 23.62 1.27
CA GLU A 80 -10.26 23.06 2.55
C GLU A 80 -10.38 21.53 2.53
N LEU A 81 -9.52 20.82 3.28
CA LEU A 81 -9.52 19.35 3.35
C LEU A 81 -10.90 18.75 3.70
N GLU A 82 -11.72 19.49 4.45
CA GLU A 82 -13.09 19.11 4.82
C GLU A 82 -14.04 19.07 3.62
N GLU A 83 -13.83 19.94 2.63
CA GLU A 83 -14.64 19.99 1.41
C GLU A 83 -14.23 18.89 0.43
N ILE A 84 -12.95 18.52 0.42
CA ILE A 84 -12.39 17.50 -0.48
C ILE A 84 -12.69 16.08 0.02
N TRP A 85 -12.71 15.86 1.34
CA TRP A 85 -12.84 14.52 1.93
C TRP A 85 -14.08 13.74 1.48
N PRO A 86 -15.30 14.32 1.42
CA PRO A 86 -16.48 13.62 0.91
C PRO A 86 -16.34 13.11 -0.54
N MET A 87 -15.41 13.70 -1.31
CA MET A 87 -15.10 13.30 -2.68
C MET A 87 -13.95 12.29 -2.77
N CYS A 88 -13.26 12.02 -1.65
CA CYS A 88 -12.21 11.02 -1.58
C CYS A 88 -12.80 9.62 -1.69
N ASN A 89 -12.37 8.86 -2.69
CA ASN A 89 -12.68 7.44 -2.75
C ASN A 89 -11.74 6.72 -1.77
N TYR A 90 -12.27 6.42 -0.59
CA TYR A 90 -11.57 5.67 0.45
C TYR A 90 -11.99 4.20 0.45
N ARG A 91 -11.00 3.30 0.51
CA ARG A 91 -11.23 1.87 0.71
C ARG A 91 -10.31 1.36 1.80
N ASN A 92 -10.82 0.46 2.62
CA ASN A 92 -10.03 -0.28 3.61
C ASN A 92 -10.36 -1.76 3.50
N THR A 93 -9.31 -2.57 3.31
CA THR A 93 -9.40 -4.02 3.24
C THR A 93 -8.28 -4.63 4.06
N ASP A 94 -8.54 -5.73 4.73
CA ASP A 94 -7.51 -6.56 5.34
C ASP A 94 -7.63 -8.00 4.81
N ASP A 95 -6.50 -8.70 4.77
CA ASP A 95 -6.45 -10.07 4.26
C ASP A 95 -6.81 -11.13 5.31
N GLN A 96 -7.11 -10.72 6.55
CA GLN A 96 -7.39 -11.56 7.72
C GLN A 96 -6.26 -12.53 8.07
N GLY A 97 -4.99 -12.17 7.81
CA GLY A 97 -3.84 -13.00 8.19
C GLY A 97 -3.75 -14.32 7.44
N ARG A 98 -4.31 -14.36 6.22
CA ARG A 98 -4.43 -15.62 5.44
C ARG A 98 -3.11 -16.10 4.85
N HIS A 99 -2.17 -15.19 4.60
CA HIS A 99 -1.02 -15.45 3.73
C HIS A 99 0.33 -15.38 4.43
N HIS A 100 0.42 -14.69 5.56
CA HIS A 100 1.65 -14.58 6.35
C HIS A 100 1.45 -15.30 7.66
N THR A 101 2.11 -16.44 7.81
CA THR A 101 1.94 -17.33 8.95
C THR A 101 2.99 -17.04 10.04
N ALA A 102 2.87 -17.66 11.21
CA ALA A 102 3.89 -17.72 12.26
C ALA A 102 4.66 -16.40 12.53
N GLY A 103 3.99 -15.42 13.14
CA GLY A 103 4.66 -14.30 13.80
C GLY A 103 4.73 -13.02 12.99
N GLY A 104 3.78 -12.74 12.12
CA GLY A 104 3.55 -11.39 11.64
C GLY A 104 4.18 -11.00 10.30
N VAL A 105 3.72 -9.87 9.77
CA VAL A 105 4.32 -9.21 8.61
C VAL A 105 5.40 -8.27 9.11
N THR A 106 6.65 -8.54 8.73
CA THR A 106 7.84 -7.85 9.24
C THR A 106 8.40 -6.83 8.26
N SER A 107 8.04 -6.91 6.98
CA SER A 107 8.43 -5.92 5.98
C SER A 107 7.44 -5.83 4.82
N ILE A 108 7.22 -4.62 4.32
CA ILE A 108 6.38 -4.35 3.14
C ILE A 108 7.14 -3.40 2.21
N LEU A 109 7.33 -3.81 0.96
CA LEU A 109 7.99 -3.02 -0.07
C LEU A 109 7.05 -2.86 -1.28
N PRO A 110 6.39 -1.70 -1.41
CA PRO A 110 5.68 -1.36 -2.63
C PRO A 110 6.65 -1.35 -3.81
N LEU A 111 6.38 -2.15 -4.84
CA LEU A 111 7.20 -2.16 -6.05
C LEU A 111 6.86 -0.92 -6.89
N PRO A 112 7.83 -0.28 -7.57
CA PRO A 112 7.60 0.90 -8.40
C PRO A 112 6.96 0.53 -9.75
N ILE A 113 6.05 -0.45 -9.74
CA ILE A 113 5.23 -0.83 -10.89
C ILE A 113 4.20 0.29 -11.05
N SER A 114 4.32 1.08 -12.11
CA SER A 114 3.57 2.34 -12.27
C SER A 114 2.05 2.19 -12.29
N HIS A 115 1.53 1.01 -12.63
CA HIS A 115 0.10 0.76 -12.85
C HIS A 115 -0.44 -0.35 -11.94
N LEU A 116 -1.73 -0.28 -11.63
CA LEU A 116 -2.42 -1.35 -10.90
C LEU A 116 -2.65 -2.57 -11.79
N VAL A 117 -2.33 -3.75 -11.28
CA VAL A 117 -2.64 -5.03 -11.95
C VAL A 117 -4.01 -5.49 -11.48
N LYS A 118 -4.98 -5.63 -12.40
CA LYS A 118 -6.37 -5.98 -12.07
C LYS A 118 -6.96 -5.11 -10.93
N GLN A 119 -6.64 -3.81 -10.93
CA GLN A 119 -7.13 -2.81 -9.95
C GLN A 119 -6.57 -2.95 -8.52
N ALA A 120 -5.49 -3.70 -8.33
CA ALA A 120 -4.79 -3.79 -7.06
C ALA A 120 -3.27 -3.73 -7.26
N PRO A 121 -2.52 -3.18 -6.29
CA PRO A 121 -1.08 -3.08 -6.40
C PRO A 121 -0.40 -4.42 -6.14
N ILE A 122 0.76 -4.62 -6.78
CA ILE A 122 1.67 -5.72 -6.47
C ILE A 122 2.77 -5.16 -5.58
N ILE A 123 2.96 -5.80 -4.44
CA ILE A 123 3.94 -5.43 -3.42
C ILE A 123 4.78 -6.65 -3.08
N LEU A 124 5.96 -6.43 -2.51
CA LEU A 124 6.77 -7.48 -1.93
C LEU A 124 6.61 -7.44 -0.42
N THR A 125 6.48 -8.59 0.20
CA THR A 125 6.30 -8.70 1.66
C THR A 125 7.28 -9.70 2.23
N GLY A 126 7.77 -9.42 3.42
CA GLY A 126 8.53 -10.35 4.24
C GLY A 126 7.76 -10.65 5.52
N SER A 127 7.88 -11.88 6.00
CA SER A 127 7.25 -12.32 7.24
C SER A 127 8.23 -13.06 8.13
N TYR A 128 7.86 -13.14 9.41
CA TYR A 128 8.57 -13.93 10.40
C TYR A 128 8.56 -15.43 10.10
N ASP A 129 7.61 -15.93 9.29
CA ASP A 129 7.61 -17.32 8.80
C ASP A 129 8.71 -17.68 7.80
N GLU A 130 9.70 -16.79 7.62
CA GLU A 130 10.88 -16.96 6.77
C GLU A 130 10.60 -16.86 5.25
N TYR A 131 9.39 -16.45 4.85
CA TYR A 131 9.06 -16.27 3.45
C TYR A 131 9.12 -14.82 3.02
N ILE A 132 9.67 -14.62 1.82
CA ILE A 132 9.41 -13.44 1.01
C ILE A 132 8.31 -13.78 -0.01
N ARG A 133 7.35 -12.88 -0.20
CA ARG A 133 6.19 -13.10 -1.07
C ARG A 133 5.95 -11.94 -2.01
N VAL A 134 5.82 -12.25 -3.30
CA VAL A 134 5.22 -11.35 -4.28
C VAL A 134 3.71 -11.40 -4.06
N TYR A 135 3.19 -10.31 -3.49
CA TYR A 135 1.84 -10.24 -2.96
C TYR A 135 0.98 -9.29 -3.78
N HIS A 136 -0.20 -9.74 -4.18
CA HIS A 136 -1.20 -8.94 -4.87
C HIS A 136 -2.25 -8.48 -3.87
N ALA A 137 -2.25 -7.18 -3.56
CA ALA A 137 -3.08 -6.57 -2.51
C ALA A 137 -4.53 -6.35 -2.96
N THR A 138 -5.17 -7.44 -3.40
CA THR A 138 -6.62 -7.49 -3.61
C THR A 138 -7.36 -7.53 -2.27
N ILE A 139 -8.69 -7.42 -2.29
CA ILE A 139 -9.54 -7.45 -1.09
C ILE A 139 -9.22 -8.63 -0.15
N LYS A 140 -8.90 -9.80 -0.72
CA LYS A 140 -8.56 -10.99 0.07
C LYS A 140 -7.07 -11.31 0.15
N GLY A 141 -6.24 -10.54 -0.54
CA GLY A 141 -4.86 -10.91 -0.78
C GLY A 141 -4.70 -12.10 -1.73
N SER A 142 -3.60 -12.12 -2.47
CA SER A 142 -3.17 -13.30 -3.22
C SER A 142 -1.66 -13.35 -3.28
N VAL A 143 -1.08 -14.51 -3.00
CA VAL A 143 0.35 -14.76 -3.22
C VAL A 143 0.55 -15.17 -4.68
N LEU A 144 1.37 -14.43 -5.41
CA LEU A 144 1.71 -14.74 -6.81
C LEU A 144 2.93 -15.65 -6.88
N ALA A 145 3.89 -15.45 -5.97
CA ALA A 145 5.08 -16.27 -5.80
C ALA A 145 5.62 -16.11 -4.38
N GLU A 146 6.27 -17.13 -3.85
CA GLU A 146 6.93 -17.07 -2.56
C GLU A 146 8.24 -17.86 -2.54
N LYS A 147 9.16 -17.46 -1.65
CA LYS A 147 10.43 -18.13 -1.45
C LYS A 147 10.79 -18.12 0.03
N ARG A 148 11.11 -19.29 0.56
CA ARG A 148 11.68 -19.43 1.92
C ARG A 148 13.16 -19.05 1.91
N LEU A 149 13.56 -18.16 2.81
CA LEU A 149 14.94 -17.67 2.95
C LEU A 149 15.71 -18.35 4.10
N GLY A 150 15.01 -19.06 5.00
CA GLY A 150 15.62 -19.77 6.14
C GLY A 150 15.88 -18.90 7.37
N GLY A 151 15.28 -17.72 7.42
CA GLY A 151 15.26 -16.78 8.54
C GLY A 151 14.20 -15.71 8.30
N GLY A 152 13.73 -15.04 9.36
CA GLY A 152 12.70 -14.00 9.26
C GLY A 152 13.15 -12.82 8.38
N VAL A 153 12.21 -12.24 7.62
CA VAL A 153 12.52 -11.20 6.61
C VAL A 153 12.16 -9.81 7.13
N TRP A 154 13.10 -9.14 7.78
CA TRP A 154 12.88 -7.90 8.53
C TRP A 154 12.98 -6.62 7.70
N ARG A 155 13.71 -6.66 6.59
CA ARG A 155 13.95 -5.51 5.73
C ARG A 155 13.92 -5.94 4.27
N LEU A 156 13.20 -5.15 3.48
CA LEU A 156 13.21 -5.20 2.04
C LEU A 156 13.62 -3.84 1.50
N GLN A 157 14.61 -3.82 0.62
CA GLN A 157 15.08 -2.59 -0.01
C GLN A 157 15.42 -2.83 -1.48
N ILE A 158 14.92 -1.95 -2.34
CA ILE A 158 15.33 -1.93 -3.75
C ILE A 158 16.76 -1.39 -3.84
N ILE A 159 17.63 -2.18 -4.45
CA ILE A 159 19.02 -1.83 -4.73
C ILE A 159 19.16 -1.31 -6.16
N ASN A 160 18.47 -1.96 -7.11
CA ASN A 160 18.49 -1.55 -8.51
C ASN A 160 17.17 -1.90 -9.21
N VAL A 161 16.84 -1.12 -10.24
CA VAL A 161 15.73 -1.37 -11.17
C VAL A 161 16.28 -1.30 -12.59
N GLU A 162 16.14 -2.39 -13.34
CA GLU A 162 16.54 -2.48 -14.74
C GLU A 162 15.30 -2.64 -15.61
N VAL A 163 15.14 -1.76 -16.60
CA VAL A 163 14.06 -1.84 -17.60
C VAL A 163 14.67 -2.31 -18.92
N ILE A 164 14.31 -3.52 -19.33
CA ILE A 164 14.78 -4.16 -20.55
C ILE A 164 13.68 -4.06 -21.61
N PRO A 165 13.85 -3.28 -22.68
CA PRO A 165 12.89 -3.25 -23.77
C PRO A 165 12.90 -4.59 -24.50
N LEU A 166 11.77 -5.31 -24.54
CA LEU A 166 11.64 -6.45 -25.43
C LEU A 166 11.44 -5.95 -26.86
N ARG A 167 12.05 -6.65 -27.83
CA ARG A 167 11.80 -6.37 -29.25
C ARG A 167 10.32 -6.58 -29.54
N ALA A 168 9.67 -5.54 -30.07
CA ALA A 168 8.28 -5.62 -30.50
C ALA A 168 8.10 -6.78 -31.49
N THR A 169 7.31 -7.78 -31.09
CA THR A 169 6.67 -8.68 -32.06
C THR A 169 5.54 -7.89 -32.75
N ALA A 170 5.03 -8.37 -33.88
CA ALA A 170 4.12 -7.64 -34.78
C ALA A 170 2.80 -7.11 -34.15
N THR A 171 2.56 -7.35 -32.87
CA THR A 171 1.45 -6.85 -32.05
C THR A 171 1.87 -5.58 -31.29
N LYS A 172 1.15 -4.48 -31.52
CA LYS A 172 1.48 -3.06 -31.24
C LYS A 172 1.68 -2.61 -29.77
N GLU A 173 2.06 -3.47 -28.84
CA GLU A 173 2.39 -3.06 -27.46
C GLU A 173 3.89 -3.32 -27.22
N PRO A 174 4.70 -2.28 -26.90
CA PRO A 174 6.08 -2.52 -26.51
C PRO A 174 6.09 -3.24 -25.17
N LEU A 175 6.40 -4.54 -25.20
CA LEU A 175 6.64 -5.31 -23.98
C LEU A 175 7.97 -4.83 -23.39
N SER A 176 7.99 -4.48 -22.11
CA SER A 176 9.21 -4.23 -21.35
C SER A 176 9.29 -5.21 -20.19
N GLU A 177 10.46 -5.80 -19.97
CA GLU A 177 10.76 -6.59 -18.78
C GLU A 177 11.37 -5.65 -17.73
N GLU A 178 10.82 -5.65 -16.52
CA GLU A 178 11.40 -4.92 -15.38
C GLU A 178 12.02 -5.93 -14.42
N ARG A 179 13.29 -5.70 -14.07
CA ARG A 179 14.03 -6.50 -13.09
C ARG A 179 14.35 -5.68 -11.86
N TYR A 180 14.13 -6.28 -10.71
CA TYR A 180 14.34 -5.66 -9.42
C TYR A 180 15.44 -6.41 -8.68
N LEU A 181 16.54 -5.73 -8.37
CA LEU A 181 17.53 -6.23 -7.42
C LEU A 181 17.11 -5.77 -6.03
N ILE A 182 16.81 -6.73 -5.16
CA ILE A 182 16.25 -6.48 -3.83
C ILE A 182 17.15 -7.09 -2.77
N LEU A 183 17.50 -6.29 -1.77
CA LEU A 183 18.09 -6.77 -0.54
C LEU A 183 16.96 -7.24 0.39
N ALA A 184 17.06 -8.49 0.82
CA ALA A 184 16.20 -9.09 1.85
C ALA A 184 17.06 -9.56 3.01
N SER A 185 16.80 -9.05 4.22
CA SER A 185 17.55 -9.36 5.45
C SER A 185 16.65 -9.39 6.67
#